data_AF-A0A0K8JGB1-F1
#
_entry.id   AF-A0A0K8JGB1-F1
#
_cell.length_a   1.000
_cell.length_b   1.000
_cell.length_c   1.000
_cell.angle_alpha   90.00
_cell.angle_beta   90.00
_cell.angle_gamma   90.00
#
_symmetry.space_group_name_H-M   'P 1'
#
loop_
_entity.id
_entity.type
_entity.pdbx_description
1 polymer ?
#
loop_
_entity_poly.entity_id
_entity_poly.type
_entity_poly.pdbx_seq_one_letter_code
_entity_poly.pdbx_strand_id
1 'polypeptide(L)' 'MRDIRNSKGKLVCRLDEKAGIVEIVYKGCKTLIRFKSDGTAEIINTEVA' A
#
# COMPACT_ATOMS: atom_id res chain seq x y z
N MET A 1 4.69 -7.83 -4.37
CA MET A 1 4.22 -7.30 -3.07
C MET A 1 4.96 -8.00 -1.92
N ARG A 2 5.79 -7.26 -1.17
CA ARG A 2 6.46 -7.69 0.07
C ARG A 2 5.63 -7.24 1.26
N ASP A 3 5.35 -8.14 2.19
CA ASP A 3 4.63 -7.81 3.43
C ASP A 3 5.49 -6.92 4.35
N ILE A 4 4.92 -5.83 4.83
CA ILE A 4 5.49 -4.98 5.87
C ILE A 4 4.69 -5.19 7.15
N ARG A 5 5.40 -5.61 8.22
CA ARG A 5 4.80 -5.97 9.50
C ARG A 5 5.33 -5.05 10.60
N ASN A 6 4.50 -4.77 11.60
CA ASN A 6 4.95 -4.05 12.79
C ASN A 6 5.77 -4.96 13.72
N SER A 7 6.27 -4.41 14.83
CA SER A 7 7.06 -5.14 15.85
C SER A 7 6.32 -6.31 16.52
N LYS A 8 4.99 -6.38 16.38
CA LYS A 8 4.15 -7.49 16.86
C LYS A 8 3.81 -8.51 15.77
N GLY A 9 4.43 -8.42 14.59
CA GLY A 9 4.20 -9.32 13.45
C GLY A 9 2.89 -9.08 12.69
N LYS A 10 2.09 -8.08 13.07
CA LYS A 10 0.83 -7.73 12.38
C LYS A 10 1.14 -7.06 11.03
N LEU A 11 0.46 -7.50 9.98
CA LEU A 11 0.52 -6.88 8.65
C LEU A 11 0.04 -5.42 8.72
N VAL A 12 0.86 -4.50 8.22
CA VAL A 12 0.57 -3.07 8.14
C VAL A 12 0.23 -2.68 6.71
N CYS A 13 1.08 -3.07 5.77
CA CYS A 13 0.90 -2.80 4.35
C CYS A 13 1.70 -3.81 3.52
N ARG A 14 1.56 -3.74 2.20
CA ARG A 14 2.43 -4.45 1.25
C ARG A 14 3.12 -3.45 0.34
N LEU A 15 4.38 -3.73 0.01
CA LEU A 15 5.20 -2.89 -0.85
C LEU A 15 5.51 -3.60 -2.17
N ASP A 16 5.22 -2.97 -3.29
CA ASP A 16 5.81 -3.30 -4.58
C ASP A 16 6.94 -2.33 -4.88
N GLU A 17 8.17 -2.75 -4.63
CA GLU A 17 9.37 -1.94 -4.82
C GLU A 17 9.62 -1.60 -6.28
N LYS A 18 9.27 -2.50 -7.21
CA LYS A 18 9.46 -2.29 -8.65
C LYS A 18 8.48 -1.25 -9.18
N ALA A 19 7.24 -1.28 -8.69
CA ALA A 19 6.20 -0.36 -9.13
C ALA A 19 6.16 0.95 -8.33
N GLY A 20 6.87 1.02 -7.20
CA GLY A 20 6.79 2.15 -6.25
C GLY A 20 5.42 2.24 -5.58
N ILE A 21 4.77 1.10 -5.30
CA ILE A 21 3.40 1.04 -4.80
C ILE A 21 3.35 0.53 -3.36
N VAL A 22 2.62 1.23 -2.50
CA VAL A 22 2.21 0.76 -1.17
C VAL A 22 0.72 0.42 -1.20
N GLU A 23 0.39 -0.81 -0.84
CA GLU A 23 -0.97 -1.28 -0.63
C GLU A 23 -1.31 -1.30 0.87
N ILE A 24 -2.40 -0.63 1.23
CA ILE A 24 -2.96 -0.64 2.58
C ILE A 24 -4.37 -1.20 2.51
N VAL A 25 -4.62 -2.30 3.21
CA VAL A 25 -5.98 -2.84 3.38
C VAL A 25 -6.43 -2.56 4.80
N TYR A 26 -7.50 -1.78 4.93
CA TYR A 26 -8.05 -1.39 6.23
C TYR A 26 -9.56 -1.25 6.15
N LYS A 27 -10.27 -1.91 7.09
CA LYS A 27 -11.73 -1.86 7.22
C LYS A 27 -12.50 -2.13 5.90
N GLY A 28 -12.06 -3.12 5.13
CA GLY A 28 -12.71 -3.47 3.86
C GLY A 28 -12.39 -2.51 2.72
N CYS A 29 -11.53 -1.51 2.91
CA CYS A 29 -11.02 -0.68 1.84
C CYS A 29 -9.57 -1.08 1.50
N LYS A 30 -9.24 -1.04 0.22
CA LYS A 30 -7.88 -1.15 -0.30
C LYS A 30 -7.47 0.22 -0.83
N THR A 31 -6.38 0.74 -0.30
CA THR A 31 -5.74 1.97 -0.77
C THR A 31 -4.42 1.61 -1.44
N LEU A 32 -4.23 2.06 -2.68
CA LEU A 32 -2.97 1.98 -3.39
C LEU A 32 -2.36 3.39 -3.43
N ILE A 33 -1.13 3.51 -2.95
CA ILE A 33 -0.33 4.73 -3.01
C ILE A 33 0.83 4.46 -3.96
N ARG A 34 0.87 5.17 -5.09
CA ARG A 34 1.95 5.05 -6.08
C ARG A 34 2.82 6.31 -6.04
N PHE A 35 4.09 6.13 -5.68
CA PHE A 35 5.07 7.21 -5.71
C PHE A 35 5.61 7.38 -7.14
N LYS A 36 5.51 8.60 -7.66
CA LYS A 36 6.00 8.98 -8.99
C LYS A 36 7.40 9.59 -8.87
N SER A 37 8.16 9.54 -9.97
CA SER A 37 9.52 10.07 -10.03
C SER A 37 9.59 11.60 -9.89
N ASP A 38 8.48 12.30 -10.09
CA ASP A 38 8.36 13.75 -9.88
C ASP A 38 8.16 14.14 -8.40
N GLY A 39 8.20 13.17 -7.49
CA GLY A 39 8.00 13.37 -6.06
C GLY A 39 6.53 13.45 -5.63
N THR A 40 5.58 13.33 -6.57
CA THR A 40 4.15 13.27 -6.26
C THR A 40 3.69 11.85 -5.94
N ALA A 41 2.49 11.74 -5.37
CA ALA A 41 1.84 10.47 -5.12
C ALA A 41 0.46 10.43 -5.77
N GLU A 42 0.15 9.32 -6.43
CA GLU A 42 -1.20 8.97 -6.88
C GLU A 42 -1.83 8.04 -5.84
N ILE A 43 -3.07 8.35 -5.44
CA ILE A 43 -3.78 7.61 -4.39
C ILE A 43 -5.11 7.11 -4.95
N ILE A 44 -5.32 5.80 -4.88
CA ILE A 44 -6.55 5.14 -5.32
C ILE A 44 -7.14 4.38 -4.14
N ASN A 45 -8.38 4.66 -3.77
CA ASN A 45 -9.12 3.93 -2.74
C ASN A 45 -10.29 3.18 -3.37
N THR A 46 -10.38 1.89 -3.09
CA THR A 46 -11.45 1.01 -3.58
C THR A 46 -11.97 0.17 -2.44
N GLU A 47 -13.28 0.00 -2.33
CA GLU A 47 -13.84 -1.05 -1.49
C GLU A 47 -13.39 -2.44 -1.98
N VAL A 48 -13.10 -3.32 -1.03
CA VAL A 48 -12.73 -4.71 -1.26
C VAL A 48 -14.02 -5.51 -1.20
N ALA A 49 -14.44 -6.01 -2.37
CA ALA A 49 -15.58 -6.93 -2.49
C ALA A 49 -15.31 -8.27 -1.80
#